data_AF-A0A9P7JYP7-F1
#
_entry.id   AF-A0A9P7JYP7-F1
#
_cell.length_a   1.000
_cell.length_b   1.000
_cell.length_c   1.000
_cell.angle_alpha   90.00
_cell.angle_beta   90.00
_cell.angle_gamma   90.00
#
_symmetry.space_group_name_H-M   'P 1'
#
loop_
_entity.id
_entity.type
_entity.pdbx_description
1 polymer ?
#
loop_
_entity_poly.entity_id
_entity_poly.type
_entity_poly.pdbx_seq_one_letter_code
_entity_poly.pdbx_strand_id
1 'polypeptide(L)'
;MTSSESSPLLENGGFSGHRNVSLTRRVVNFMKGEDEPSWGESFKFFFFGTWFNILLVFIPLSFISHNLDWDAGLIFLFSFMAIVPLAKLLGEATDQLSIKLGQTMSGLLNASFGNAVEIIVGVAALLNGQLRIVQTSMLGSILSNILLVLGCSFLAGGLYHKEGIFNGTGAQASASLMTLSCITLVIPAAYASTTEAGMENYCDDASECPTAGLLLISRGTAMLLLGVYCAYIWFQLKSHPKLFIAPTDESNNEEPEETVPRMGTAAAGVALLSVTVVIAFCAEYLVSSIEETAVRYSIPKVFIGVVLLPIVGNAAEHVTSVWMAMKNKYELTITICIGSSIQIACFVVPLLVIVGWIVGQPLTLHFHNFETIVLFVSVFLVNLLIMDGRSNYMEGLMLLTLYLVIAIAFWVT
;
A
#
# COMPACT_ATOMS: atom_id res chain seq x y z
N MET A 1 41.09 65.94 35.84
CA MET A 1 40.17 66.20 34.72
C MET A 1 39.44 64.91 34.43
N THR A 2 38.10 65.01 34.42
CA THR A 2 37.06 64.15 33.78
C THR A 2 37.05 62.64 34.10
N SER A 3 36.09 61.99 34.77
CA SER A 3 34.61 62.07 34.90
C SER A 3 33.93 60.81 34.32
N SER A 4 33.18 60.13 35.21
CA SER A 4 31.97 59.31 35.01
C SER A 4 32.04 58.01 34.19
N GLU A 5 31.24 56.96 34.42
CA GLU A 5 29.87 56.92 34.94
C GLU A 5 29.43 55.49 35.38
N SER A 6 28.59 55.47 36.42
CA SER A 6 27.47 54.57 36.76
C SER A 6 27.36 53.14 36.21
N SER A 7 27.23 52.19 37.14
CA SER A 7 26.40 50.98 36.99
C SER A 7 24.91 51.33 36.94
N PRO A 8 24.10 50.51 36.25
CA PRO A 8 22.92 49.93 36.89
C PRO A 8 22.77 48.43 36.57
N LEU A 9 22.68 47.58 37.60
CA LEU A 9 21.48 46.86 38.03
C LEU A 9 21.08 45.67 37.14
N LEU A 10 21.48 44.48 37.61
CA LEU A 10 20.84 43.20 37.31
C LEU A 10 19.38 43.27 37.75
N GLU A 11 18.45 43.15 36.80
CA GLU A 11 17.04 42.94 37.08
C GLU A 11 16.86 41.47 37.50
N ASN A 12 16.79 41.26 38.82
CA ASN A 12 16.41 39.99 39.41
C ASN A 12 14.89 40.02 39.62
N GLY A 13 14.16 39.13 38.96
CA GLY A 13 12.71 39.12 39.07
C GLY A 13 12.02 37.93 38.40
N GLY A 14 11.97 36.80 39.10
CA GLY A 14 10.81 35.93 39.04
C GLY A 14 11.05 34.50 38.59
N PHE A 15 11.14 33.60 39.57
CA PHE A 15 10.59 32.25 39.46
C PHE A 15 9.22 32.31 38.75
N SER A 16 9.13 31.84 37.51
CA SER A 16 7.84 31.57 36.87
C SER A 16 7.94 30.49 35.80
N GLY A 17 7.59 29.28 36.21
CA GLY A 17 6.91 28.28 35.40
C GLY A 17 7.70 27.64 34.25
N HIS A 18 7.83 26.31 34.32
CA HIS A 18 7.64 25.52 33.11
C HIS A 18 6.36 25.99 32.41
N ARG A 19 6.47 26.90 31.45
CA ARG A 19 5.38 27.20 30.54
C ARG A 19 5.16 25.91 29.75
N ASN A 20 4.19 25.12 30.21
CA ASN A 20 3.47 24.16 29.40
C ASN A 20 2.96 24.95 28.19
N VAL A 21 3.76 24.98 27.13
CA VAL A 21 3.32 25.43 25.82
C VAL A 21 2.14 24.51 25.51
N SER A 22 0.92 25.06 25.48
CA SER A 22 -0.26 24.24 25.25
C SER A 22 -0.04 23.47 23.94
N LEU A 23 -0.50 22.21 23.91
CA LEU A 23 -0.48 21.37 22.71
C LEU A 23 -0.93 22.14 21.47
N THR A 24 -1.96 22.98 21.63
CA THR A 24 -2.47 23.88 20.60
C THR A 24 -1.45 24.90 20.09
N ARG A 25 -0.61 25.50 20.93
CA ARG A 25 0.41 26.46 20.47
C ARG A 25 1.62 25.77 19.81
N ARG A 26 1.95 24.53 20.22
CA ARG A 26 2.90 23.68 19.49
C ARG A 26 2.36 23.26 18.12
N VAL A 27 1.09 22.88 18.05
CA VAL A 27 0.41 22.53 16.80
C VAL A 27 0.29 23.74 15.87
N VAL A 28 -0.04 24.93 16.39
CA VAL A 28 -0.12 26.16 15.59
C VAL A 28 1.25 26.59 15.05
N ASN A 29 2.32 26.48 15.84
CA ASN A 29 3.67 26.79 15.37
C ASN A 29 4.22 25.72 14.40
N PHE A 30 3.79 24.46 14.53
CA PHE A 30 4.07 23.42 13.54
C PHE A 30 3.33 23.66 12.22
N MET A 31 2.10 24.21 12.27
CA MET A 31 1.27 24.52 11.10
C MET A 31 1.63 25.86 10.40
N LYS A 32 2.49 26.69 10.98
CA LYS A 32 2.93 27.97 10.40
C LYS A 32 4.46 28.05 10.43
N GLY A 33 5.12 27.28 9.58
CA GLY A 33 6.52 27.55 9.24
C GLY A 33 6.60 28.79 8.33
N GLU A 34 7.53 29.71 8.60
CA GLU A 34 7.67 31.00 7.89
C GLU A 34 8.03 30.85 6.39
N ASP A 35 8.35 29.63 5.92
CA ASP A 35 8.69 29.30 4.52
C ASP A 35 7.71 28.31 3.85
N GLU A 36 6.47 28.16 4.34
CA GLU A 36 5.51 27.24 3.70
C GLU A 36 4.86 27.83 2.43
N PRO A 37 4.77 27.04 1.34
CA PRO A 37 4.06 27.47 0.13
C PRO A 37 2.61 27.79 0.45
N SER A 38 2.09 28.81 -0.22
CA SER A 38 0.74 29.32 0.06
C SER A 38 -0.33 28.26 -0.24
N TRP A 39 -1.52 28.42 0.34
CA TRP A 39 -2.66 27.53 0.06
C TRP A 39 -3.00 27.46 -1.43
N GLY A 40 -2.86 28.57 -2.16
CA GLY A 40 -3.11 28.62 -3.60
C GLY A 40 -2.06 27.84 -4.41
N GLU A 41 -0.78 27.95 -4.05
CA GLU A 41 0.30 27.18 -4.68
C GLU A 41 0.18 25.69 -4.37
N SER A 42 -0.15 25.35 -3.12
CA SER A 42 -0.45 23.99 -2.68
C SER A 42 -1.58 23.37 -3.49
N PHE A 43 -2.70 24.10 -3.66
CA PHE A 43 -3.85 23.64 -4.46
C PHE A 43 -3.49 23.45 -5.93
N LYS A 44 -2.76 24.41 -6.52
CA LYS A 44 -2.33 24.34 -7.92
C LYS A 44 -1.40 23.15 -8.15
N PHE A 45 -0.45 22.92 -7.25
CA PHE A 45 0.43 21.76 -7.30
C PHE A 45 -0.35 20.45 -7.19
N PHE A 46 -1.28 20.36 -6.24
CA PHE A 46 -2.04 19.14 -5.99
C PHE A 46 -2.91 18.73 -7.19
N PHE A 47 -3.71 19.67 -7.72
CA PHE A 47 -4.65 19.35 -8.81
C PHE A 47 -4.10 19.48 -10.22
N PHE A 48 -3.02 20.24 -10.44
CA PHE A 48 -2.45 20.44 -11.78
C PHE A 48 -0.99 20.01 -11.92
N GLY A 49 -0.37 19.49 -10.86
CA GLY A 49 1.04 19.11 -10.86
C GLY A 49 1.36 17.86 -11.69
N THR A 50 0.39 16.98 -11.96
CA THR A 50 0.63 15.75 -12.73
C THR A 50 -0.42 15.45 -13.79
N TRP A 51 0.02 14.84 -14.89
CA TRP A 51 -0.83 14.43 -16.01
C TRP A 51 -1.93 13.42 -15.60
N PHE A 52 -1.69 12.63 -14.55
CA PHE A 52 -2.68 11.71 -13.98
C PHE A 52 -3.98 12.42 -13.57
N ASN A 53 -3.91 13.71 -13.23
CA ASN A 53 -5.07 14.46 -12.74
C ASN A 53 -6.15 14.69 -13.82
N ILE A 54 -5.84 14.43 -15.10
CA ILE A 54 -6.86 14.38 -16.16
C ILE A 54 -7.95 13.35 -15.83
N LEU A 55 -7.58 12.25 -15.15
CA LEU A 55 -8.52 11.21 -14.74
C LEU A 55 -9.43 11.65 -13.58
N LEU A 56 -9.20 12.80 -12.93
CA LEU A 56 -10.10 13.29 -11.88
C LEU A 56 -11.51 13.61 -12.41
N VAL A 57 -11.67 13.76 -13.72
CA VAL A 57 -12.99 13.86 -14.38
C VAL A 57 -13.87 12.63 -14.09
N PHE A 58 -13.26 11.47 -13.81
CA PHE A 58 -14.01 10.25 -13.50
C PHE A 58 -14.64 10.27 -12.10
N ILE A 59 -14.24 11.17 -11.20
CA ILE A 59 -14.87 11.32 -9.87
C ILE A 59 -16.33 11.78 -10.00
N PRO A 60 -16.64 12.93 -10.62
CA PRO A 60 -18.03 13.33 -10.81
C PRO A 60 -18.78 12.35 -11.72
N LEU A 61 -18.12 11.71 -12.70
CA LEU A 61 -18.77 10.69 -13.54
C LEU A 61 -19.17 9.45 -12.74
N SER A 62 -18.33 8.97 -11.82
CA SER A 62 -18.63 7.87 -10.91
C SER A 62 -19.81 8.21 -10.00
N PHE A 63 -19.84 9.42 -9.45
CA PHE A 63 -20.96 9.89 -8.64
C PHE A 63 -22.25 9.98 -9.46
N ILE A 64 -22.21 10.59 -10.65
CA ILE A 64 -23.38 10.74 -11.53
C ILE A 64 -23.89 9.38 -12.00
N SER A 65 -23.01 8.48 -12.43
CA SER A 65 -23.41 7.17 -12.93
C SER A 65 -24.06 6.32 -11.83
N HIS A 66 -23.57 6.40 -10.60
CA HIS A 66 -24.17 5.72 -9.46
C HIS A 66 -25.54 6.31 -9.10
N ASN A 67 -25.66 7.64 -8.96
CA ASN A 67 -26.92 8.28 -8.53
C ASN A 67 -28.02 8.27 -9.59
N LEU A 68 -27.66 8.12 -10.87
CA LEU A 68 -28.62 7.99 -11.97
C LEU A 68 -28.86 6.53 -12.38
N ASP A 69 -28.39 5.57 -11.58
CA ASP A 69 -28.54 4.12 -11.81
C ASP A 69 -28.15 3.71 -13.24
N TRP A 70 -26.98 4.17 -13.69
CA TRP A 70 -26.43 3.76 -14.98
C TRP A 70 -26.03 2.28 -14.95
N ASP A 71 -25.66 1.76 -16.12
CA ASP A 71 -25.11 0.42 -16.27
C ASP A 71 -23.99 0.14 -15.25
N ALA A 72 -24.07 -1.00 -14.55
CA ALA A 72 -23.10 -1.37 -13.53
C ALA A 72 -21.66 -1.43 -14.04
N GLY A 73 -21.43 -1.82 -15.30
CA GLY A 73 -20.11 -1.79 -15.91
C GLY A 73 -19.56 -0.37 -16.06
N LEU A 74 -20.43 0.62 -16.31
CA LEU A 74 -20.04 2.04 -16.33
C LEU A 74 -19.78 2.57 -14.91
N ILE A 75 -20.60 2.20 -13.93
CA ILE A 75 -20.36 2.55 -12.51
C ILE A 75 -19.01 1.98 -12.07
N PHE A 76 -18.76 0.70 -12.37
CA PHE A 76 -17.50 0.03 -12.11
C PHE A 76 -16.34 0.77 -12.78
N LEU A 77 -16.41 0.98 -14.10
CA LEU A 77 -15.34 1.60 -14.88
C LEU A 77 -15.02 3.03 -14.42
N PHE A 78 -16.03 3.88 -14.20
CA PHE A 78 -15.78 5.26 -13.77
C PHE A 78 -15.22 5.31 -12.35
N SER A 79 -15.73 4.48 -11.43
CA SER A 79 -15.21 4.41 -10.06
C SER A 79 -13.78 3.88 -10.04
N PHE A 80 -13.49 2.86 -10.84
CA PHE A 80 -12.16 2.30 -11.05
C PHE A 80 -11.17 3.38 -11.55
N MET A 81 -11.53 4.10 -12.61
CA MET A 81 -10.69 5.15 -13.20
C MET A 81 -10.56 6.38 -12.29
N ALA A 82 -11.53 6.65 -11.42
CA ALA A 82 -11.48 7.73 -10.44
C ALA A 82 -10.48 7.46 -9.31
N ILE A 83 -10.36 6.21 -8.86
CA ILE A 83 -9.45 5.86 -7.74
C ILE A 83 -7.99 5.95 -8.17
N VAL A 84 -7.63 5.65 -9.43
CA VAL A 84 -6.23 5.72 -9.93
C VAL A 84 -5.53 7.06 -9.64
N PRO A 85 -6.06 8.24 -10.05
CA PRO A 85 -5.44 9.52 -9.71
C PRO A 85 -5.56 9.85 -8.21
N LEU A 86 -6.62 9.42 -7.54
CA LEU A 86 -6.80 9.65 -6.10
C LEU A 86 -5.74 8.92 -5.27
N ALA A 87 -5.40 7.67 -5.63
CA ALA A 87 -4.32 6.90 -5.01
C ALA A 87 -2.99 7.66 -5.07
N LYS A 88 -2.68 8.23 -6.24
CA LYS A 88 -1.50 9.07 -6.44
C LYS A 88 -1.52 10.32 -5.56
N LEU A 89 -2.65 11.04 -5.54
CA LEU A 89 -2.82 12.24 -4.71
C LEU A 89 -2.70 11.94 -3.22
N LEU A 90 -3.18 10.77 -2.79
CA LEU A 90 -3.04 10.29 -1.42
C LEU A 90 -1.59 10.03 -1.06
N GLY A 91 -0.82 9.37 -1.95
CA GLY A 91 0.61 9.17 -1.80
C GLY A 91 1.38 10.49 -1.70
N GLU A 92 1.12 11.43 -2.62
CA GLU A 92 1.77 12.76 -2.59
C GLU A 92 1.41 13.53 -1.32
N ALA A 93 0.15 13.51 -0.86
CA ALA A 93 -0.23 14.14 0.40
C ALA A 93 0.49 13.50 1.60
N THR A 94 0.65 12.18 1.58
CA THR A 94 1.38 11.40 2.59
C THR A 94 2.85 11.79 2.61
N ASP A 95 3.49 11.89 1.45
CA ASP A 95 4.89 12.29 1.30
C ASP A 95 5.12 13.73 1.75
N GLN A 96 4.28 14.68 1.32
CA GLN A 96 4.40 16.08 1.74
C GLN A 96 4.22 16.24 3.26
N LEU A 97 3.34 15.44 3.87
CA LEU A 97 3.17 15.43 5.31
C LEU A 97 4.38 14.78 6.01
N SER A 98 5.00 13.78 5.40
CA SER A 98 6.10 13.01 5.99
C SER A 98 7.44 13.78 6.02
N ILE A 99 7.68 14.70 5.08
CA ILE A 99 8.92 15.52 5.01
C ILE A 99 9.23 16.26 6.32
N LYS A 100 8.20 16.77 7.02
CA LYS A 100 8.39 17.49 8.29
C LYS A 100 8.29 16.58 9.53
N LEU A 101 8.04 15.30 9.34
CA LEU A 101 7.97 14.31 10.39
C LEU A 101 9.34 13.62 10.53
N GLY A 102 9.71 13.26 11.75
CA GLY A 102 10.92 12.45 11.96
C GLY A 102 10.82 11.08 11.27
N GLN A 103 11.95 10.46 10.98
CA GLN A 103 12.05 9.18 10.24
C GLN A 103 11.07 8.10 10.75
N THR A 104 10.89 7.97 12.06
CA THR A 104 9.95 6.99 12.64
C THR A 104 8.50 7.32 12.31
N MET A 105 8.08 8.58 12.45
CA MET A 105 6.71 9.00 12.16
C MET A 105 6.41 8.97 10.66
N SER A 106 7.40 9.35 9.82
CA SER A 106 7.34 9.17 8.38
C SER A 106 7.13 7.70 7.99
N GLY A 107 7.88 6.79 8.62
CA GLY A 107 7.75 5.35 8.40
C GLY A 107 6.37 4.80 8.79
N LEU A 108 5.82 5.22 9.93
CA LEU A 108 4.46 4.84 10.36
C LEU A 108 3.37 5.42 9.44
N LEU A 109 3.53 6.67 9.02
CA LEU A 109 2.60 7.32 8.10
C LEU A 109 2.56 6.57 6.77
N ASN A 110 3.72 6.23 6.22
CA ASN A 110 3.84 5.45 4.99
C ASN A 110 3.28 4.02 5.15
N ALA A 111 3.58 3.34 6.25
CA ALA A 111 3.00 2.03 6.56
C ALA A 111 1.46 2.04 6.56
N SER A 112 0.85 3.14 7.02
CA SER A 112 -0.61 3.27 7.14
C SER A 112 -1.26 3.75 5.85
N PHE A 113 -0.83 4.91 5.34
CA PHE A 113 -1.44 5.58 4.19
C PHE A 113 -0.89 5.11 2.83
N GLY A 114 0.27 4.45 2.80
CA GLY A 114 0.80 3.83 1.58
C GLY A 114 -0.12 2.72 1.04
N ASN A 115 -0.79 1.97 1.94
CA ASN A 115 -1.76 0.95 1.56
C ASN A 115 -3.22 1.37 1.82
N ALA A 116 -3.49 2.67 1.91
CA ALA A 116 -4.81 3.13 2.30
C ALA A 116 -5.88 2.81 1.26
N VAL A 117 -5.54 2.75 -0.03
CA VAL A 117 -6.51 2.40 -1.07
C VAL A 117 -6.97 0.94 -0.91
N GLU A 118 -6.04 0.03 -0.68
CA GLU A 118 -6.26 -1.39 -0.44
C GLU A 118 -7.10 -1.59 0.82
N ILE A 119 -6.77 -0.86 1.89
CA ILE A 119 -7.53 -0.90 3.15
C ILE A 119 -8.96 -0.39 2.93
N ILE A 120 -9.13 0.75 2.24
CA ILE A 120 -10.45 1.36 2.01
C ILE A 120 -11.31 0.47 1.12
N VAL A 121 -10.78 -0.03 0.00
CA VAL A 121 -11.49 -0.94 -0.90
C VAL A 121 -11.80 -2.27 -0.19
N GLY A 122 -10.85 -2.80 0.57
CA GLY A 122 -11.03 -4.02 1.37
C GLY A 122 -12.09 -3.87 2.45
N VAL A 123 -12.12 -2.75 3.17
CA VAL A 123 -13.16 -2.44 4.16
C VAL A 123 -14.52 -2.24 3.47
N ALA A 124 -14.58 -1.52 2.35
CA ALA A 124 -15.83 -1.36 1.59
C ALA A 124 -16.39 -2.72 1.12
N ALA A 125 -15.54 -3.59 0.58
CA ALA A 125 -15.91 -4.96 0.19
C ALA A 125 -16.38 -5.79 1.39
N LEU A 126 -15.69 -5.69 2.52
CA LEU A 126 -16.06 -6.37 3.77
C LEU A 126 -17.42 -5.91 4.31
N LEU A 127 -17.68 -4.60 4.32
CA LEU A 127 -18.96 -4.03 4.75
C LEU A 127 -20.13 -4.47 3.85
N ASN A 128 -19.87 -4.69 2.56
CA ASN A 128 -20.82 -5.23 1.60
C ASN A 128 -20.91 -6.78 1.64
N GLY A 129 -20.24 -7.46 2.57
CA GLY A 129 -20.25 -8.92 2.68
C GLY A 129 -19.50 -9.64 1.54
N GLN A 130 -18.71 -8.93 0.73
CA GLN A 130 -17.97 -9.51 -0.38
C GLN A 130 -16.62 -10.11 0.07
N LEU A 131 -16.67 -11.08 0.98
CA LEU A 131 -15.48 -11.71 1.58
C LEU A 131 -14.52 -12.25 0.54
N ARG A 132 -15.06 -12.86 -0.54
CA ARG A 132 -14.24 -13.41 -1.62
C ARG A 132 -13.47 -12.33 -2.37
N ILE A 133 -14.07 -11.15 -2.59
CA ILE A 133 -13.39 -10.01 -3.22
C ILE A 133 -12.30 -9.47 -2.30
N VAL A 134 -12.53 -9.41 -0.99
CA VAL A 134 -11.49 -9.02 -0.02
C VAL A 134 -10.28 -9.97 -0.11
N GLN A 135 -10.51 -11.28 -0.07
CA GLN A 135 -9.42 -12.26 -0.15
C GLN A 135 -8.66 -12.17 -1.48
N THR A 136 -9.39 -12.20 -2.59
CA THR A 136 -8.80 -12.22 -3.94
C THR A 136 -8.07 -10.93 -4.27
N SER A 137 -8.57 -9.77 -3.84
CA SER A 137 -7.88 -8.48 -4.04
C SER A 137 -6.58 -8.35 -3.25
N MET A 138 -6.52 -8.84 -2.02
CA MET A 138 -5.27 -8.81 -1.25
C MET A 138 -4.21 -9.73 -1.84
N LEU A 139 -4.60 -10.94 -2.24
CA LEU A 139 -3.69 -11.87 -2.93
C LEU A 139 -3.22 -11.28 -4.26
N GLY A 140 -4.15 -10.72 -5.02
CA GLY A 140 -3.87 -10.02 -6.27
C GLY A 140 -2.91 -8.85 -6.10
N SER A 141 -3.00 -8.09 -5.01
CA SER A 141 -2.10 -6.97 -4.72
C SER A 141 -0.67 -7.45 -4.47
N ILE A 142 -0.50 -8.55 -3.72
CA ILE A 142 0.82 -9.19 -3.56
C ILE A 142 1.36 -9.66 -4.91
N LEU A 143 0.56 -10.38 -5.72
CA LEU A 143 0.98 -10.87 -7.03
C LEU A 143 1.31 -9.73 -8.01
N SER A 144 0.51 -8.66 -8.01
CA SER A 144 0.74 -7.47 -8.83
C SER A 144 2.10 -6.86 -8.50
N ASN A 145 2.39 -6.62 -7.22
CA ASN A 145 3.65 -6.01 -6.81
C ASN A 145 4.87 -6.83 -7.19
N ILE A 146 4.86 -8.13 -6.91
CA ILE A 146 6.05 -8.97 -7.10
C ILE A 146 6.22 -9.49 -8.53
N LEU A 147 5.15 -9.58 -9.33
CA LEU A 147 5.23 -10.05 -10.71
C LEU A 147 5.03 -8.93 -11.71
N LEU A 148 3.91 -8.21 -11.64
CA LEU A 148 3.56 -7.19 -12.62
C LEU A 148 4.46 -5.96 -12.49
N VAL A 149 4.58 -5.37 -11.29
CA VAL A 149 5.37 -4.16 -11.07
C VAL A 149 6.85 -4.43 -11.20
N LEU A 150 7.33 -5.44 -10.47
CA LEU A 150 8.73 -5.82 -10.52
C LEU A 150 9.12 -6.25 -11.94
N GLY A 151 8.28 -7.03 -12.63
CA GLY A 151 8.49 -7.43 -14.01
C GLY A 151 8.54 -6.26 -14.99
N CYS A 152 7.58 -5.32 -14.91
CA CYS A 152 7.60 -4.08 -15.69
C CYS A 152 8.86 -3.27 -15.41
N SER A 153 9.29 -3.20 -14.15
CA SER A 153 10.43 -2.39 -13.74
C SER A 153 11.75 -2.99 -14.23
N PHE A 154 11.93 -4.30 -14.09
CA PHE A 154 13.12 -5.01 -14.61
C PHE A 154 13.17 -5.01 -16.13
N LEU A 155 12.02 -5.18 -16.80
CA LEU A 155 11.95 -5.08 -18.26
C LEU A 155 12.31 -3.68 -18.71
N ALA A 156 11.63 -2.65 -18.19
CA ALA A 156 11.89 -1.26 -18.58
C ALA A 156 13.32 -0.85 -18.26
N GLY A 157 13.78 -1.03 -17.03
CA GLY A 157 15.16 -0.74 -16.64
C GLY A 157 16.18 -1.48 -17.50
N GLY A 158 15.93 -2.78 -17.75
CA GLY A 158 16.79 -3.66 -18.54
C GLY A 158 16.88 -3.32 -20.04
N LEU A 159 15.92 -2.55 -20.56
CA LEU A 159 15.98 -1.99 -21.91
C LEU A 159 16.88 -0.74 -21.99
N TYR A 160 17.06 -0.02 -20.89
CA TYR A 160 17.97 1.13 -20.80
C TYR A 160 19.37 0.72 -20.31
N HIS A 161 19.46 -0.25 -19.40
CA HIS A 161 20.69 -0.72 -18.76
C HIS A 161 20.84 -2.23 -18.94
N LYS A 162 22.03 -2.71 -19.28
CA LYS A 162 22.25 -4.15 -19.56
C LYS A 162 22.05 -5.04 -18.34
N GLU A 163 22.49 -4.58 -17.17
CA GLU A 163 22.34 -5.26 -15.88
C GLU A 163 22.07 -4.19 -14.81
N GLY A 164 21.09 -4.46 -13.93
CA GLY A 164 20.84 -3.66 -12.74
C GLY A 164 21.41 -4.36 -11.51
N ILE A 165 22.28 -3.69 -10.75
CA ILE A 165 22.92 -4.23 -9.55
C ILE A 165 22.24 -3.64 -8.31
N PHE A 166 22.00 -4.46 -7.29
CA PHE A 166 21.45 -4.02 -6.02
C PHE A 166 22.07 -4.80 -4.85
N ASN A 167 22.04 -4.23 -3.64
CA ASN A 167 22.56 -4.93 -2.47
C ASN A 167 21.63 -6.10 -2.10
N GLY A 168 22.16 -7.32 -2.24
CA GLY A 168 21.43 -8.53 -1.90
C GLY A 168 20.99 -8.60 -0.43
N THR A 169 21.68 -7.96 0.51
CA THR A 169 21.45 -8.17 1.95
C THR A 169 20.08 -7.63 2.43
N GLY A 170 19.75 -6.38 2.09
CA GLY A 170 18.49 -5.75 2.50
C GLY A 170 17.29 -6.31 1.73
N ALA A 171 17.48 -6.54 0.43
CA ALA A 171 16.50 -7.19 -0.42
C ALA A 171 16.21 -8.63 0.06
N GLN A 172 17.23 -9.42 0.40
CA GLN A 172 17.08 -10.80 0.88
C GLN A 172 16.43 -10.88 2.26
N ALA A 173 16.73 -9.94 3.18
CA ALA A 173 16.04 -9.89 4.47
C ALA A 173 14.53 -9.64 4.30
N SER A 174 14.16 -8.72 3.40
CA SER A 174 12.78 -8.42 3.05
C SER A 174 12.10 -9.61 2.37
N ALA A 175 12.78 -10.24 1.42
CA ALA A 175 12.27 -11.40 0.68
C ALA A 175 12.07 -12.62 1.61
N SER A 176 12.96 -12.83 2.59
CA SER A 176 12.81 -13.87 3.62
C SER A 176 11.58 -13.63 4.51
N LEU A 177 11.33 -12.38 4.91
CA LEU A 177 10.14 -12.02 5.68
C LEU A 177 8.85 -12.20 4.87
N MET A 178 8.89 -11.84 3.59
CA MET A 178 7.79 -12.06 2.67
C MET A 178 7.46 -13.56 2.56
N THR A 179 8.49 -14.40 2.43
CA THR A 179 8.35 -15.86 2.40
C THR A 179 7.67 -16.39 3.66
N LEU A 180 8.14 -15.98 4.84
CA LEU A 180 7.53 -16.37 6.11
C LEU A 180 6.05 -15.98 6.17
N SER A 181 5.73 -14.78 5.71
CA SER A 181 4.37 -14.23 5.73
C SER A 181 3.46 -15.01 4.79
N CYS A 182 3.90 -15.29 3.57
CA CYS A 182 3.14 -16.10 2.62
C CYS A 182 2.95 -17.54 3.11
N ILE A 183 3.97 -18.18 3.69
CA ILE A 183 3.82 -19.52 4.31
C ILE A 183 2.77 -19.47 5.42
N THR A 184 2.80 -18.43 6.26
CA THR A 184 1.84 -18.29 7.36
C THR A 184 0.41 -18.08 6.84
N LEU A 185 0.23 -17.37 5.72
CA LEU A 185 -1.06 -17.23 5.03
C LEU A 185 -1.55 -18.53 4.37
N VAL A 186 -0.64 -19.41 3.96
CA VAL A 186 -0.95 -20.72 3.34
C VAL A 186 -1.44 -21.74 4.37
N ILE A 187 -0.99 -21.67 5.63
CA ILE A 187 -1.33 -22.67 6.67
C ILE A 187 -2.85 -22.82 6.91
N PRO A 188 -3.65 -21.74 7.08
CA PRO A 188 -5.10 -21.85 7.20
C PRO A 188 -5.77 -22.48 5.96
N ALA A 189 -5.25 -22.17 4.76
CA ALA A 189 -5.71 -22.76 3.50
C ALA A 189 -5.41 -24.27 3.43
N ALA A 190 -4.20 -24.67 3.84
CA ALA A 190 -3.81 -26.07 3.91
C ALA A 190 -4.63 -26.84 4.97
N TYR A 191 -4.92 -26.24 6.12
CA TYR A 191 -5.78 -26.87 7.13
C TYR A 191 -7.17 -27.17 6.57
N ALA A 192 -7.82 -26.18 5.96
CA ALA A 192 -9.17 -26.33 5.41
C ALA A 192 -9.24 -27.46 4.37
N SER A 193 -8.29 -27.52 3.43
CA SER A 193 -8.25 -28.56 2.39
C SER A 193 -8.06 -29.98 2.95
N THR A 194 -7.36 -30.14 4.09
CA THR A 194 -7.26 -31.45 4.76
C THR A 194 -8.51 -31.83 5.54
N THR A 195 -9.24 -30.85 6.09
CA THR A 195 -10.48 -31.10 6.84
C THR A 195 -11.68 -31.36 5.94
N GLU A 196 -11.76 -30.70 4.79
CA GLU A 196 -12.80 -30.98 3.77
C GLU A 196 -12.66 -32.41 3.20
N ALA A 197 -11.43 -32.92 3.08
CA ALA A 197 -11.18 -34.29 2.66
C ALA A 197 -11.45 -35.35 3.75
N GLY A 198 -11.70 -34.93 5.00
CA GLY A 198 -11.78 -35.82 6.17
C GLY A 198 -13.12 -35.87 6.89
N MET A 199 -14.11 -35.03 6.53
CA MET A 199 -15.36 -34.92 7.28
C MET A 199 -16.58 -34.85 6.36
N GLU A 200 -17.00 -36.00 5.84
CA GLU A 200 -18.41 -36.23 5.54
C GLU A 200 -19.20 -36.11 6.86
N ASN A 201 -20.13 -35.16 6.91
CA ASN A 201 -21.15 -34.95 7.97
C ASN A 201 -20.71 -34.16 9.21
N TYR A 202 -21.09 -32.87 9.28
CA TYR A 202 -21.86 -32.28 10.39
C TYR A 202 -22.22 -30.80 10.09
N CYS A 203 -23.06 -30.52 9.08
CA CYS A 203 -23.73 -29.22 8.93
C CYS A 203 -25.12 -29.44 8.32
N ASP A 204 -26.16 -29.47 9.15
CA ASP A 204 -27.57 -29.34 8.75
C ASP A 204 -27.88 -27.85 8.52
N ASP A 205 -27.31 -27.22 7.48
CA ASP A 205 -27.96 -26.13 6.76
C ASP A 205 -27.15 -25.76 5.51
N ALA A 206 -27.83 -25.39 4.43
CA ALA A 206 -27.27 -25.13 3.11
C ALA A 206 -26.55 -23.78 3.00
N SER A 207 -25.62 -23.49 3.92
CA SER A 207 -24.72 -22.33 3.85
C SER A 207 -23.29 -22.76 4.16
N GLU A 208 -22.36 -22.40 3.26
CA GLU A 208 -20.91 -22.60 3.39
C GLU A 208 -20.37 -21.81 4.60
N CYS A 209 -20.64 -22.26 5.83
CA CYS A 209 -20.07 -21.67 7.03
C CYS A 209 -18.63 -22.17 7.19
N PRO A 210 -17.63 -21.28 7.30
CA PRO A 210 -16.29 -21.68 7.68
C PRO A 210 -16.33 -22.39 9.03
N THR A 211 -15.71 -23.56 9.14
CA THR A 211 -15.63 -24.30 10.40
C THR A 211 -15.10 -23.39 11.50
N ALA A 212 -15.68 -23.40 12.70
CA ALA A 212 -15.25 -22.52 13.80
C ALA A 212 -13.72 -22.59 14.07
N GLY A 213 -13.11 -23.75 13.81
CA GLY A 213 -11.65 -23.94 13.85
C GLY A 213 -10.89 -23.13 12.80
N LEU A 214 -11.37 -23.04 11.56
CA LEU A 214 -10.73 -22.27 10.48
C LEU A 214 -10.73 -20.76 10.79
N LEU A 215 -11.82 -20.27 11.38
CA LEU A 215 -11.94 -18.88 11.80
C LEU A 215 -11.02 -18.57 12.99
N LEU A 216 -10.90 -19.49 13.94
CA LEU A 216 -9.96 -19.38 15.07
C LEU A 216 -8.51 -19.34 14.58
N ILE A 217 -8.15 -20.26 13.68
CA ILE A 217 -6.82 -20.31 13.07
C ILE A 217 -6.54 -19.00 12.31
N SER A 218 -7.48 -18.54 11.48
CA SER A 218 -7.33 -17.30 10.71
C SER A 218 -7.12 -16.07 11.60
N ARG A 219 -7.91 -15.92 12.67
CA ARG A 219 -7.78 -14.81 13.64
C ARG A 219 -6.50 -14.91 14.45
N GLY A 220 -6.12 -16.12 14.88
CA GLY A 220 -4.86 -16.39 15.58
C GLY A 220 -3.66 -16.01 14.73
N THR A 221 -3.65 -16.47 13.48
CA THR A 221 -2.62 -16.13 12.48
C THR A 221 -2.56 -14.63 12.22
N ALA A 222 -3.72 -13.96 12.07
CA ALA A 222 -3.76 -12.51 11.90
C ALA A 222 -3.08 -11.75 13.06
N MET A 223 -3.37 -12.13 14.32
CA MET A 223 -2.72 -11.52 15.49
C MET A 223 -1.20 -11.73 15.50
N LEU A 224 -0.74 -12.95 15.15
CA LEU A 224 0.70 -13.24 15.06
C LEU A 224 1.38 -12.43 13.95
N LEU A 225 0.77 -12.35 12.77
CA LEU A 225 1.30 -11.58 11.64
C LEU A 225 1.38 -10.08 11.95
N LEU A 226 0.38 -9.50 12.63
CA LEU A 226 0.46 -8.12 13.12
C LEU A 226 1.60 -7.92 14.13
N GLY A 227 1.82 -8.89 15.01
CA GLY A 227 2.96 -8.88 15.93
C GLY A 227 4.31 -8.90 15.20
N VAL A 228 4.43 -9.75 14.18
CA VAL A 228 5.61 -9.81 13.28
C VAL A 228 5.78 -8.49 12.54
N TYR A 229 4.70 -7.87 12.06
CA TYR A 229 4.76 -6.57 11.38
C TYR A 229 5.26 -5.46 12.30
N CYS A 230 4.78 -5.40 13.55
CA CYS A 230 5.29 -4.46 14.55
C CYS A 230 6.80 -4.65 14.80
N ALA A 231 7.25 -5.92 14.89
CA ALA A 231 8.68 -6.23 15.01
C ALA A 231 9.47 -5.83 13.75
N TYR A 232 8.88 -6.00 12.57
CA TYR A 232 9.46 -5.57 11.30
C TYR A 232 9.60 -4.05 11.20
N ILE A 233 8.58 -3.28 11.57
CA ILE A 233 8.66 -1.81 11.61
C ILE A 233 9.73 -1.35 12.60
N TRP A 234 9.85 -2.00 13.77
CA TRP A 234 10.96 -1.73 14.70
C TRP A 234 12.33 -2.07 14.09
N PHE A 235 12.41 -3.19 13.38
CA PHE A 235 13.63 -3.62 12.70
C PHE A 235 14.06 -2.62 11.64
N GLN A 236 13.13 -2.18 10.80
CA GLN A 236 13.34 -1.25 9.70
C GLN A 236 13.67 0.17 10.19
N LEU A 237 12.92 0.70 11.16
CA LEU A 237 13.03 2.11 11.54
C LEU A 237 14.04 2.37 12.66
N LYS A 238 14.44 1.35 13.43
CA LYS A 238 15.26 1.56 14.63
C LYS A 238 16.47 0.66 14.75
N SER A 239 16.32 -0.67 14.67
CA SER A 239 17.46 -1.55 14.95
C SER A 239 18.41 -1.69 13.76
N HIS A 240 17.90 -1.76 12.53
CA HIS A 240 18.70 -1.95 11.32
C HIS A 240 18.33 -1.00 10.16
N PRO A 241 18.14 0.32 10.39
CA PRO A 241 17.78 1.26 9.34
C PRO A 241 18.77 1.28 8.17
N LYS A 242 20.06 1.01 8.44
CA LYS A 242 21.12 0.95 7.42
C LYS A 242 20.93 -0.14 6.36
N LEU A 243 20.12 -1.18 6.63
CA LEU A 243 19.81 -2.23 5.65
C LEU A 243 18.74 -1.80 4.63
N PHE A 244 18.03 -0.70 4.89
CA PHE A 244 16.90 -0.22 4.10
C PHE A 244 17.13 1.16 3.48
N ILE A 245 18.30 1.74 3.70
CA ILE A 245 18.73 2.98 3.05
C ILE A 245 19.56 2.54 1.86
N ALA A 246 19.14 2.92 0.64
CA ALA A 246 19.91 2.66 -0.56
C ALA A 246 21.31 3.26 -0.40
N PRO A 247 22.39 2.52 -0.77
CA PRO A 247 23.73 3.09 -0.75
C PRO A 247 23.74 4.31 -1.68
N THR A 248 24.12 5.47 -1.13
CA THR A 248 24.46 6.63 -1.95
C THR A 248 25.73 6.28 -2.70
N ASP A 249 25.63 6.13 -4.02
CA ASP A 249 26.80 5.95 -4.89
C ASP A 249 27.74 7.14 -4.70
N GLU A 250 28.90 6.93 -4.05
CA GLU A 250 29.95 7.96 -3.93
C GLU A 250 30.52 8.39 -5.30
N SER A 251 30.16 7.69 -6.39
CA SER A 251 30.53 8.00 -7.78
C SER A 251 29.52 8.89 -8.51
N ASN A 252 28.31 9.05 -8.00
CA ASN A 252 27.33 10.01 -8.50
C ASN A 252 27.23 11.17 -7.50
N ASN A 253 27.78 12.33 -7.89
CA ASN A 253 27.50 13.63 -7.26
C ASN A 253 26.04 14.07 -7.49
N GLU A 254 25.08 13.15 -7.48
CA GLU A 254 23.69 13.50 -7.30
C GLU A 254 23.50 13.62 -5.80
N GLU A 255 23.57 14.86 -5.28
CA GLU A 255 23.06 15.16 -3.95
C GLU A 255 21.66 14.51 -3.82
N PRO A 256 21.33 13.85 -2.70
CA PRO A 256 19.97 13.37 -2.50
C PRO A 256 19.05 14.57 -2.75
N GLU A 257 18.15 14.49 -3.74
CA GLU A 257 17.19 15.55 -4.03
C GLU A 257 16.51 15.89 -2.70
N GLU A 258 16.91 16.98 -2.04
CA GLU A 258 16.23 17.45 -0.85
C GLU A 258 14.81 17.74 -1.31
N THR A 259 13.86 16.93 -0.84
CA THR A 259 12.46 17.09 -1.17
C THR A 259 11.96 18.37 -0.50
N VAL A 260 12.15 19.49 -1.20
CA VAL A 260 11.60 20.77 -0.79
C VAL A 260 10.09 20.62 -0.65
N PRO A 261 9.52 20.94 0.53
CA PRO A 261 8.08 20.80 0.75
C PRO A 261 7.33 21.71 -0.23
N ARG A 262 6.55 21.11 -1.12
CA ARG A 262 5.75 21.81 -2.14
C ARG A 262 4.35 22.17 -1.65
N MET A 263 3.97 21.64 -0.50
CA MET A 263 2.69 21.87 0.14
C MET A 263 2.88 22.17 1.63
N GLY A 264 2.13 23.14 2.16
CA GLY A 264 2.11 23.42 3.59
C GLY A 264 1.58 22.21 4.38
N THR A 265 2.05 21.99 5.61
CA THR A 265 1.71 20.78 6.40
C THR A 265 0.21 20.66 6.67
N ALA A 266 -0.45 21.78 6.98
CA ALA A 266 -1.89 21.82 7.19
C ALA A 266 -2.65 21.53 5.89
N ALA A 267 -2.17 22.04 4.76
CA ALA A 267 -2.75 21.76 3.44
C ALA A 267 -2.60 20.27 3.08
N ALA A 268 -1.43 19.68 3.36
CA ALA A 268 -1.18 18.26 3.16
C ALA A 268 -2.12 17.38 4.00
N GLY A 269 -2.30 17.71 5.29
CA GLY A 269 -3.24 17.00 6.17
C GLY A 269 -4.70 17.09 5.69
N VAL A 270 -5.15 18.28 5.27
CA VAL A 270 -6.51 18.46 4.72
C VAL A 270 -6.68 17.72 3.40
N ALA A 271 -5.69 17.78 2.51
CA ALA A 271 -5.69 17.07 1.24
C ALA A 271 -5.75 15.55 1.46
N LEU A 272 -4.93 15.01 2.37
CA LEU A 272 -4.91 13.60 2.75
C LEU A 272 -6.29 13.12 3.22
N LEU A 273 -6.91 13.83 4.16
CA LEU A 273 -8.24 13.50 4.67
C LEU A 273 -9.32 13.60 3.58
N SER A 274 -9.29 14.67 2.78
CA SER A 274 -10.28 14.91 1.73
C SER A 274 -10.22 13.82 0.66
N VAL A 275 -9.01 13.48 0.19
CA VAL A 275 -8.80 12.40 -0.79
C VAL A 275 -9.22 11.05 -0.23
N THR A 276 -8.89 10.75 1.03
CA THR A 276 -9.31 9.51 1.71
C THR A 276 -10.83 9.35 1.68
N VAL A 277 -11.58 10.42 1.98
CA VAL A 277 -13.05 10.40 1.96
C VAL A 277 -13.59 10.19 0.54
N VAL A 278 -13.02 10.85 -0.46
CA VAL A 278 -13.45 10.67 -1.85
C VAL A 278 -13.16 9.25 -2.35
N ILE A 279 -11.99 8.68 -1.99
CA ILE A 279 -11.68 7.28 -2.29
C ILE A 279 -12.69 6.36 -1.63
N ALA A 280 -13.11 6.61 -0.38
CA ALA A 280 -14.10 5.78 0.30
C ALA A 280 -15.44 5.74 -0.44
N PHE A 281 -15.96 6.88 -0.91
CA PHE A 281 -17.18 6.90 -1.73
C PHE A 281 -16.99 6.18 -3.07
N CYS A 282 -15.88 6.43 -3.78
CA CYS A 282 -15.61 5.75 -5.05
C CYS A 282 -15.44 4.24 -4.86
N ALA A 283 -14.82 3.80 -3.76
CA ALA A 283 -14.64 2.40 -3.42
C ALA A 283 -15.97 1.72 -3.10
N GLU A 284 -16.89 2.40 -2.40
CA GLU A 284 -18.24 1.91 -2.16
C GLU A 284 -18.99 1.68 -3.49
N TYR A 285 -18.99 2.67 -4.39
CA TYR A 285 -19.62 2.56 -5.72
C TYR A 285 -18.98 1.46 -6.59
N LEU A 286 -17.65 1.35 -6.54
CA LEU A 286 -16.91 0.31 -7.22
C LEU A 286 -17.37 -1.06 -6.73
N VAL A 287 -17.31 -1.31 -5.41
CA VAL A 287 -17.64 -2.59 -4.79
C VAL A 287 -19.10 -2.97 -5.02
N SER A 288 -20.04 -2.03 -4.88
CA SER A 288 -21.47 -2.30 -5.08
C SER A 288 -21.78 -2.74 -6.52
N SER A 289 -20.98 -2.30 -7.50
CA SER A 289 -21.15 -2.64 -8.91
C SER A 289 -20.45 -3.94 -9.35
N ILE A 290 -19.62 -4.55 -8.50
CA ILE A 290 -18.84 -5.76 -8.86
C ILE A 290 -19.75 -6.93 -9.22
N GLU A 291 -20.76 -7.20 -8.41
CA GLU A 291 -21.66 -8.35 -8.60
C GLU A 291 -22.37 -8.29 -9.95
N GLU A 292 -23.03 -7.16 -10.23
CA GLU A 292 -23.77 -6.98 -11.47
C GLU A 292 -22.83 -6.94 -12.68
N THR A 293 -21.66 -6.31 -12.56
CA THR A 293 -20.65 -6.31 -13.63
C THR A 293 -20.17 -7.72 -13.95
N ALA A 294 -19.88 -8.53 -12.93
CA ALA A 294 -19.43 -9.90 -13.08
C ALA A 294 -20.48 -10.76 -13.82
N VAL A 295 -21.74 -10.66 -13.42
CA VAL A 295 -22.85 -11.41 -14.05
C VAL A 295 -23.10 -10.92 -15.48
N ARG A 296 -23.22 -9.61 -15.68
CA ARG A 296 -23.62 -9.02 -16.96
C ARG A 296 -22.58 -9.20 -18.05
N TYR A 297 -21.30 -9.06 -17.71
CA TYR A 297 -20.20 -9.20 -18.65
C TYR A 297 -19.55 -10.59 -18.63
N SER A 298 -20.09 -11.52 -17.82
CA SER A 298 -19.56 -12.87 -17.64
C SER A 298 -18.07 -12.87 -17.25
N ILE A 299 -17.69 -11.93 -16.37
CA ILE A 299 -16.33 -11.81 -15.85
C ILE A 299 -16.28 -12.52 -14.49
N PRO A 300 -15.37 -13.48 -14.27
CA PRO A 300 -15.23 -14.12 -12.96
C PRO A 300 -14.93 -13.09 -11.87
N LYS A 301 -15.66 -13.13 -10.75
CA LYS A 301 -15.41 -12.25 -9.60
C LYS A 301 -13.99 -12.36 -9.08
N VAL A 302 -13.43 -13.57 -9.12
CA VAL A 302 -12.04 -13.85 -8.74
C VAL A 302 -11.08 -13.13 -9.67
N PHE A 303 -11.35 -13.06 -10.98
CA PHE A 303 -10.54 -12.27 -11.92
C PHE A 303 -10.59 -10.77 -11.60
N ILE A 304 -11.78 -10.22 -11.30
CA ILE A 304 -11.93 -8.83 -10.88
C ILE A 304 -11.08 -8.57 -9.63
N GLY A 305 -11.18 -9.45 -8.63
CA GLY A 305 -10.42 -9.37 -7.40
C GLY A 305 -8.91 -9.50 -7.60
N VAL A 306 -8.42 -10.56 -8.22
CA VAL A 306 -6.99 -10.87 -8.33
C VAL A 306 -6.25 -9.99 -9.35
N VAL A 307 -6.91 -9.58 -10.44
CA VAL A 307 -6.25 -8.89 -11.55
C VAL A 307 -6.63 -7.41 -11.59
N LEU A 308 -7.92 -7.07 -11.58
CA LEU A 308 -8.35 -5.69 -11.85
C LEU A 308 -8.15 -4.77 -10.64
N LEU A 309 -8.64 -5.14 -9.45
CA LEU A 309 -8.58 -4.27 -8.28
C LEU A 309 -7.14 -3.87 -7.86
N PRO A 310 -6.15 -4.78 -7.85
CA PRO A 310 -4.76 -4.45 -7.53
C PRO A 310 -4.13 -3.40 -8.42
N ILE A 311 -4.49 -3.39 -9.71
CA ILE A 311 -3.94 -2.44 -10.68
C ILE A 311 -4.30 -1.01 -10.26
N VAL A 312 -5.48 -0.81 -9.69
CA VAL A 312 -5.95 0.53 -9.28
C VAL A 312 -5.22 1.02 -8.04
N GLY A 313 -5.20 0.18 -6.99
CA GLY A 313 -4.60 0.54 -5.71
C GLY A 313 -3.12 0.85 -5.82
N ASN A 314 -2.42 0.02 -6.61
CA ASN A 314 -0.98 0.13 -6.76
C ASN A 314 -0.57 0.97 -7.98
N ALA A 315 -1.48 1.54 -8.78
CA ALA A 315 -1.17 2.22 -10.05
C ALA A 315 -0.08 3.29 -9.91
N ALA A 316 -0.13 4.09 -8.84
CA ALA A 316 0.86 5.13 -8.57
C ALA A 316 2.24 4.52 -8.26
N GLU A 317 2.27 3.50 -7.41
CA GLU A 317 3.50 2.75 -7.06
C GLU A 317 4.10 2.02 -8.27
N HIS A 318 3.26 1.54 -9.19
CA HIS A 318 3.71 0.91 -10.43
C HIS A 318 4.55 1.87 -11.26
N VAL A 319 4.04 3.09 -11.47
CA VAL A 319 4.69 4.10 -12.31
C VAL A 319 5.98 4.59 -11.67
N THR A 320 5.98 4.83 -10.36
CA THR A 320 7.18 5.29 -9.65
C THR A 320 8.26 4.21 -9.64
N SER A 321 7.92 2.95 -9.39
CA SER A 321 8.86 1.82 -9.38
C SER A 321 9.52 1.60 -10.73
N VAL A 322 8.74 1.64 -11.82
CA VAL A 322 9.23 1.51 -13.20
C VAL A 322 10.15 2.68 -13.55
N TRP A 323 9.75 3.90 -13.20
CA TRP A 323 10.56 5.09 -13.44
C TRP A 323 11.89 5.06 -12.68
N MET A 324 11.90 4.57 -11.44
CA MET A 324 13.12 4.40 -10.64
C MET A 324 14.04 3.34 -11.25
N ALA A 325 13.51 2.23 -11.74
CA ALA A 325 14.30 1.21 -12.43
C ALA A 325 14.92 1.75 -13.74
N MET A 326 14.17 2.56 -14.50
CA MET A 326 14.71 3.26 -15.68
C MET A 326 15.83 4.26 -15.33
N LYS A 327 15.91 4.72 -14.08
CA LYS A 327 17.00 5.55 -13.55
C LYS A 327 18.14 4.75 -12.91
N ASN A 328 18.20 3.44 -13.16
CA ASN A 328 19.17 2.52 -12.58
C ASN A 328 19.08 2.41 -11.03
N LYS A 329 17.94 2.78 -10.42
CA LYS A 329 17.71 2.70 -8.97
C LYS A 329 17.00 1.40 -8.59
N TYR A 330 17.57 0.26 -8.99
CA TYR A 330 16.96 -1.06 -8.84
C TYR A 330 16.70 -1.47 -7.37
N GLU A 331 17.60 -1.10 -6.46
CA GLU A 331 17.43 -1.39 -5.02
C GLU A 331 16.18 -0.69 -4.45
N LEU A 332 15.91 0.55 -4.87
CA LEU A 332 14.74 1.30 -4.47
C LEU A 332 13.46 0.68 -5.06
N THR A 333 13.49 0.32 -6.35
CA THR A 333 12.38 -0.41 -7.01
C THR A 333 12.02 -1.70 -6.27
N ILE A 334 13.01 -2.52 -5.94
CA ILE A 334 12.79 -3.79 -5.22
C ILE A 334 12.22 -3.53 -3.83
N THR A 335 12.74 -2.52 -3.14
CA THR A 335 12.27 -2.12 -1.81
C THR A 335 10.81 -1.66 -1.85
N ILE A 336 10.39 -0.92 -2.88
CA ILE A 336 8.99 -0.50 -3.06
C ILE A 336 8.09 -1.72 -3.30
N CYS A 337 8.40 -2.56 -4.30
CA CYS A 337 7.57 -3.71 -4.66
C CYS A 337 7.44 -4.74 -3.53
N ILE A 338 8.56 -5.14 -2.93
CA ILE A 338 8.58 -6.16 -1.87
C ILE A 338 8.10 -5.56 -0.55
N GLY A 339 8.46 -4.32 -0.24
CA GLY A 339 8.00 -3.62 0.95
C GLY A 339 6.47 -3.52 0.98
N SER A 340 5.86 -3.07 -0.12
CA SER A 340 4.40 -3.01 -0.28
C SER A 340 3.77 -4.42 -0.13
N SER A 341 4.38 -5.45 -0.72
CA SER A 341 3.92 -6.85 -0.57
C SER A 341 3.98 -7.38 0.88
N ILE A 342 5.05 -7.07 1.62
CA ILE A 342 5.18 -7.40 3.06
C ILE A 342 4.11 -6.68 3.86
N GLN A 343 3.86 -5.39 3.57
CA GLN A 343 2.82 -4.63 4.25
C GLN A 343 1.43 -5.24 3.99
N ILE A 344 1.13 -5.62 2.76
CA ILE A 344 -0.14 -6.29 2.45
C ILE A 344 -0.26 -7.62 3.22
N ALA A 345 0.78 -8.46 3.19
CA ALA A 345 0.76 -9.79 3.79
C ALA A 345 0.75 -9.78 5.33
N CYS A 346 1.56 -8.92 5.97
CA CYS A 346 1.71 -8.90 7.43
C CYS A 346 0.81 -7.88 8.13
N PHE A 347 0.32 -6.87 7.42
CA PHE A 347 -0.49 -5.80 7.99
C PHE A 347 -1.89 -5.75 7.41
N VAL A 348 -2.05 -5.48 6.11
CA VAL A 348 -3.39 -5.22 5.52
C VAL A 348 -4.30 -6.45 5.62
N VAL A 349 -3.83 -7.62 5.20
CA VAL A 349 -4.59 -8.88 5.25
C VAL A 349 -5.00 -9.21 6.70
N PRO A 350 -4.08 -9.28 7.67
CA PRO A 350 -4.43 -9.47 9.07
C PRO A 350 -5.37 -8.40 9.64
N LEU A 351 -5.15 -7.14 9.30
CA LEU A 351 -5.98 -6.03 9.75
C LEU A 351 -7.43 -6.24 9.29
N LEU A 352 -7.64 -6.60 8.02
CA LEU A 352 -8.97 -6.85 7.49
C LEU A 352 -9.66 -8.04 8.17
N VAL A 353 -8.92 -9.08 8.56
CA VAL A 353 -9.48 -10.20 9.35
C VAL A 353 -9.95 -9.72 10.72
N ILE A 354 -9.18 -8.84 11.38
CA ILE A 354 -9.59 -8.25 12.67
C ILE A 354 -10.77 -7.30 12.49
N VAL A 355 -10.79 -6.47 11.45
CA VAL A 355 -11.95 -5.60 11.13
C VAL A 355 -13.18 -6.46 10.85
N GLY A 356 -13.05 -7.54 10.10
CA GLY A 356 -14.13 -8.50 9.85
C GLY A 356 -14.67 -9.08 11.15
N TRP A 357 -13.78 -9.45 12.07
CA TRP A 357 -14.18 -9.93 13.39
C TRP A 357 -14.96 -8.87 14.19
N ILE A 358 -14.54 -7.61 14.17
CA ILE A 358 -15.22 -6.51 14.87
C ILE A 358 -16.60 -6.23 14.27
N VAL A 359 -16.73 -6.26 12.95
CA VAL A 359 -17.98 -5.99 12.22
C VAL A 359 -18.92 -7.20 12.20
N GLY A 360 -18.45 -8.38 12.64
CA GLY A 360 -19.23 -9.62 12.65
C GLY A 360 -19.24 -10.39 11.33
N GLN A 361 -18.35 -10.03 10.40
CA GLN A 361 -18.14 -10.73 9.13
C GLN A 361 -17.12 -11.87 9.28
N PRO A 362 -17.41 -13.09 8.80
CA PRO A 362 -16.53 -14.26 8.97
C PRO A 362 -15.38 -14.27 7.96
N LEU A 363 -14.60 -13.19 7.86
CA LEU A 363 -13.44 -13.14 6.98
C LEU A 363 -12.35 -14.11 7.49
N THR A 364 -11.89 -14.99 6.60
CA THR A 364 -10.85 -15.99 6.88
C THR A 364 -9.63 -15.76 6.00
N LEU A 365 -8.51 -16.37 6.39
CA LEU A 365 -7.29 -16.49 5.56
C LEU A 365 -7.33 -17.73 4.67
N HIS A 366 -8.54 -18.24 4.40
CA HIS A 366 -8.75 -19.38 3.53
C HIS A 366 -8.79 -18.93 2.07
N PHE A 367 -7.68 -19.13 1.38
CA PHE A 367 -7.61 -18.97 -0.07
C PHE A 367 -7.86 -20.32 -0.73
N HIS A 368 -8.35 -20.33 -1.97
CA HIS A 368 -8.53 -21.59 -2.69
C HIS A 368 -7.16 -22.23 -2.99
N ASN A 369 -7.17 -23.54 -3.27
CA ASN A 369 -5.93 -24.29 -3.54
C ASN A 369 -5.12 -23.66 -4.67
N PHE A 370 -5.77 -23.27 -5.78
CA PHE A 370 -5.09 -22.64 -6.91
C PHE A 370 -4.43 -21.31 -6.53
N GLU A 371 -5.14 -20.45 -5.82
CA GLU A 371 -4.65 -19.17 -5.29
C GLU A 371 -3.42 -19.34 -4.39
N THR A 372 -3.50 -20.30 -3.48
CA THR A 372 -2.44 -20.63 -2.52
C THR A 372 -1.17 -21.10 -3.24
N ILE A 373 -1.32 -21.99 -4.23
CA ILE A 373 -0.20 -22.49 -5.04
C ILE A 373 0.43 -21.36 -5.86
N VAL A 374 -0.39 -20.56 -6.54
CA VAL A 374 0.09 -19.44 -7.35
C VAL A 374 0.87 -18.43 -6.50
N LEU A 375 0.35 -18.06 -5.33
CA LEU A 375 1.05 -17.16 -4.40
C LEU A 375 2.40 -17.74 -3.98
N PHE A 376 2.44 -19.00 -3.55
CA PHE A 376 3.66 -19.66 -3.10
C PHE A 376 4.72 -19.74 -4.21
N VAL A 377 4.34 -20.19 -5.41
CA VAL A 377 5.24 -20.30 -6.56
C VAL A 377 5.77 -18.93 -6.98
N SER A 378 4.93 -17.90 -6.95
CA SER A 378 5.31 -16.53 -7.33
C SER A 378 6.34 -15.94 -6.37
N VAL A 379 6.09 -16.08 -5.05
CA VAL A 379 7.02 -15.64 -4.01
C VAL A 379 8.34 -16.39 -4.11
N PHE A 380 8.28 -17.71 -4.31
CA PHE A 380 9.46 -18.55 -4.47
C PHE A 380 10.30 -18.13 -5.68
N LEU A 381 9.68 -17.91 -6.84
CA LEU A 381 10.38 -17.44 -8.03
C LEU A 381 11.06 -16.09 -7.79
N VAL A 382 10.34 -15.14 -7.21
CA VAL A 382 10.86 -13.78 -6.96
C VAL A 382 12.05 -13.82 -6.01
N ASN A 383 12.00 -14.65 -4.96
CA ASN A 383 13.16 -14.86 -4.08
C ASN A 383 14.39 -15.38 -4.82
N LEU A 384 14.21 -16.32 -5.76
CA LEU A 384 15.32 -16.86 -6.55
C LEU A 384 15.95 -15.78 -7.43
N LEU A 385 15.14 -14.94 -8.07
CA LEU A 385 15.64 -13.87 -8.95
C LEU A 385 16.39 -12.79 -8.17
N ILE A 386 15.96 -12.47 -6.95
CA ILE A 386 16.59 -11.43 -6.15
C ILE A 386 17.89 -11.91 -5.49
N MET A 387 18.03 -13.21 -5.28
CA MET A 387 19.16 -13.81 -4.55
C MET A 387 20.52 -13.50 -5.18
N ASP A 388 20.56 -13.36 -6.50
CA ASP A 388 21.80 -13.15 -7.26
C ASP A 388 22.28 -11.69 -7.23
N GLY A 389 21.50 -10.76 -6.64
CA GLY A 389 21.87 -9.34 -6.49
C GLY A 389 21.93 -8.55 -7.80
N ARG A 390 21.44 -9.15 -8.89
CA ARG A 390 21.43 -8.58 -10.24
C ARG A 390 20.05 -8.74 -10.86
N SER A 391 19.74 -7.88 -11.81
CA SER A 391 18.52 -7.96 -12.61
C SER A 391 18.80 -7.66 -14.08
N ASN A 392 17.97 -8.20 -14.97
CA ASN A 392 18.04 -7.96 -16.40
C ASN A 392 16.63 -7.96 -17.03
N TYR A 393 16.54 -7.55 -18.30
CA TYR A 393 15.25 -7.47 -19.00
C TYR A 393 14.56 -8.83 -19.17
N MET A 394 15.33 -9.94 -19.22
CA MET A 394 14.79 -11.29 -19.41
C MET A 394 14.07 -11.77 -18.16
N GLU A 395 14.62 -11.48 -16.98
CA GLU A 395 13.94 -11.73 -15.70
C GLU A 395 12.65 -10.91 -15.59
N GLY A 396 12.67 -9.65 -16.04
CA GLY A 396 11.47 -8.84 -16.14
C GLY A 396 10.40 -9.46 -17.03
N LEU A 397 10.80 -9.96 -18.21
CA LEU A 397 9.91 -10.66 -19.13
C LEU A 397 9.36 -11.97 -18.54
N MET A 398 10.18 -12.73 -17.80
CA MET A 398 9.74 -13.95 -17.11
C MET A 398 8.65 -13.66 -16.07
N LEU A 399 8.84 -12.63 -15.25
CA LEU A 399 7.85 -12.21 -14.24
C LEU A 399 6.53 -11.77 -14.88
N LEU A 400 6.61 -10.95 -15.95
CA LEU A 400 5.43 -10.52 -16.68
C LEU A 400 4.70 -11.68 -17.36
N THR A 401 5.45 -12.61 -17.96
CA THR A 401 4.87 -13.79 -18.60
C THR A 401 4.14 -14.64 -17.57
N LEU A 402 4.74 -14.86 -16.38
CA LEU A 402 4.08 -15.58 -15.30
C LEU A 402 2.79 -14.87 -14.85
N TYR A 403 2.83 -13.55 -14.65
CA TYR A 403 1.63 -12.78 -14.27
C TYR A 403 0.51 -12.91 -15.31
N LEU A 404 0.84 -12.82 -16.61
CA LEU A 404 -0.14 -12.98 -17.69
C LEU A 404 -0.74 -14.39 -17.74
N VAL A 405 0.08 -15.43 -17.55
CA VAL A 405 -0.40 -16.82 -17.47
C VAL A 405 -1.34 -16.99 -16.28
N ILE A 406 -1.00 -16.43 -15.13
CA ILE A 406 -1.85 -16.43 -13.94
C ILE A 406 -3.17 -15.69 -14.21
N ALA A 407 -3.13 -14.52 -14.83
CA ALA A 407 -4.33 -13.74 -15.17
C ALA A 407 -5.25 -14.51 -16.13
N ILE A 408 -4.69 -15.17 -17.15
CA ILE A 408 -5.45 -16.04 -18.06
C ILE A 408 -6.07 -17.22 -17.30
N ALA A 409 -5.33 -17.84 -16.37
CA ALA A 409 -5.86 -18.95 -15.59
C ALA A 409 -7.04 -18.52 -14.70
N PHE A 410 -6.95 -17.35 -14.05
CA PHE A 410 -8.06 -16.77 -13.28
C PHE A 410 -9.24 -16.30 -14.13
N TRP A 411 -9.03 -16.02 -15.41
CA TRP A 411 -10.12 -15.70 -16.34
C TRP A 411 -10.94 -16.94 -16.73
N VAL A 412 -10.31 -18.11 -16.76
CA VAL A 412 -10.96 -19.38 -17.17
C VAL A 412 -11.55 -20.15 -15.99
N THR A 413 -11.14 -19.82 -14.76
CA THR A 413 -11.65 -20.42 -13.52
C THR A 413 -12.95 -19.74 -13.09
#